data_AF-A0A261BNS6-F1
#
_entry.id   AF-A0A261BNS6-F1
#
_cell.length_a   1.000
_cell.length_b   1.000
_cell.length_c   1.000
_cell.angle_alpha   90.00
_cell.angle_beta   90.00
_cell.angle_gamma   90.00
#
_symmetry.space_group_name_H-M   'P 1'
#
loop_
_entity.id
_entity.type
_entity.pdbx_description
1 polymer ?
#
loop_
_entity_poly.entity_id
_entity_poly.type
_entity_poly.pdbx_seq_one_letter_code
_entity_poly.pdbx_strand_id
1 'polypeptide(L)'
;MFPGHHHFLITCLLIFQLTVTSEARLILEGTTEKSEEMPSCPVLADEPVGEVMERICDMCHELSSHSRPNMRIECRADCFTTDAFRECLKLFTPRRHTRHLRQKY
;
A
#
# COMPACT_ATOMS: atom_id res chain seq x y z
N MET A 1 -19.43 -4.87 -55.59
CA MET A 1 -19.90 -4.52 -54.23
C MET A 1 -19.78 -5.77 -53.36
N PHE A 2 -18.82 -5.83 -52.43
CA PHE A 2 -18.47 -7.03 -51.65
C PHE A 2 -19.43 -7.22 -50.45
N PRO A 3 -20.48 -8.06 -50.54
CA PRO A 3 -21.48 -8.18 -49.48
C PRO A 3 -20.96 -8.97 -48.27
N GLY A 4 -19.93 -9.80 -48.47
CA GLY A 4 -19.37 -10.66 -47.44
C GLY A 4 -18.52 -9.94 -46.39
N HIS A 5 -17.89 -8.82 -46.75
CA HIS A 5 -17.01 -8.09 -45.82
C HIS A 5 -17.82 -7.36 -44.74
N HIS A 6 -18.97 -6.80 -45.10
CA HIS A 6 -19.89 -6.18 -44.13
C HIS A 6 -20.49 -7.21 -43.17
N HIS A 7 -20.86 -8.40 -43.64
CA HIS A 7 -21.34 -9.47 -42.78
C HIS A 7 -20.27 -9.95 -41.79
N PHE A 8 -19.01 -10.05 -42.25
CA PHE A 8 -17.90 -10.41 -41.40
C PHE A 8 -17.61 -9.34 -40.34
N LEU A 9 -17.65 -8.06 -40.71
CA LEU A 9 -17.45 -6.96 -39.77
C LEU A 9 -18.58 -6.88 -38.72
N ILE A 10 -19.84 -7.08 -39.13
CA ILE A 10 -20.98 -7.09 -38.22
C ILE A 10 -20.88 -8.26 -37.24
N THR A 11 -20.51 -9.45 -37.71
CA THR A 11 -20.33 -10.63 -36.85
C THR A 11 -19.17 -10.46 -35.87
N CYS A 12 -18.03 -9.91 -36.30
CA CYS A 12 -16.94 -9.55 -35.40
C CYS A 12 -17.35 -8.52 -34.34
N LEU A 13 -18.12 -7.49 -34.71
CA LEU A 13 -18.61 -6.47 -33.76
C LEU A 13 -19.56 -7.08 -32.73
N LEU A 14 -20.46 -7.98 -33.13
CA LEU A 14 -21.36 -8.66 -32.19
C LEU A 14 -20.60 -9.56 -31.21
N ILE A 15 -19.58 -10.28 -31.67
CA ILE A 15 -18.72 -11.12 -30.80
C ILE A 15 -17.91 -10.24 -29.84
N PHE A 16 -17.42 -9.08 -30.31
CA PHE A 16 -16.70 -8.13 -29.45
C PHE A 16 -17.61 -7.59 -28.34
N GLN A 17 -18.85 -7.21 -28.65
CA GLN A 17 -19.80 -6.75 -27.62
C GLN A 17 -20.15 -7.85 -26.61
N LEU A 18 -20.25 -9.11 -27.04
CA LEU A 18 -20.54 -10.25 -26.15
C LEU A 18 -19.36 -10.64 -25.24
N THR A 19 -18.13 -10.34 -25.64
CA THR A 19 -16.91 -10.70 -24.87
C THR A 19 -16.40 -9.57 -23.99
N VAL A 20 -16.70 -8.31 -24.34
CA VAL A 20 -16.22 -7.12 -23.60
C VAL A 20 -17.04 -6.84 -22.33
N THR A 21 -18.28 -7.35 -22.22
CA THR A 21 -19.04 -7.31 -20.96
C THR A 21 -18.55 -8.34 -19.95
N SER A 22 -17.24 -8.39 -19.72
CA SER A 22 -16.67 -9.01 -18.53
C SER A 22 -16.65 -7.92 -17.46
N GLU A 23 -17.67 -7.92 -16.61
CA GLU A 23 -17.66 -7.12 -15.37
C GLU A 23 -16.50 -7.61 -14.52
N ALA A 24 -15.37 -6.91 -14.55
CA ALA A 24 -14.26 -7.12 -13.63
C ALA A 24 -14.74 -6.74 -12.23
N ARG A 25 -15.35 -7.69 -11.52
CA ARG A 25 -15.66 -7.54 -10.11
C ARG A 25 -14.35 -7.59 -9.34
N LEU A 26 -13.81 -6.42 -8.99
CA LEU A 26 -12.82 -6.31 -7.93
C LEU A 26 -13.56 -6.62 -6.62
N ILE A 27 -13.44 -7.85 -6.14
CA ILE A 27 -13.76 -8.17 -4.75
C ILE A 27 -12.66 -7.50 -3.93
N LEU A 28 -12.97 -6.32 -3.37
CA LEU A 28 -12.20 -5.79 -2.26
C LEU A 28 -12.55 -6.66 -1.07
N GLU A 29 -11.86 -7.79 -0.95
CA GLU A 29 -11.85 -8.57 0.28
C GLU A 29 -11.08 -7.73 1.28
N GLY A 30 -11.81 -6.85 1.97
CA GLY A 30 -11.32 -6.26 3.20
C GLY A 30 -10.97 -7.42 4.10
N THR A 31 -9.66 -7.67 4.28
CA THR A 31 -9.13 -8.66 5.21
C THR A 31 -9.46 -8.21 6.63
N THR A 32 -10.71 -8.39 7.01
CA THR A 32 -11.15 -8.48 8.41
C THR A 32 -11.71 -9.88 8.64
N GLU A 33 -11.09 -10.90 8.03
CA GLU A 33 -11.08 -12.22 8.65
C GLU A 33 -10.10 -12.14 9.82
N LYS A 34 -10.66 -11.91 11.00
CA LYS A 34 -10.01 -12.04 12.29
C LYS A 34 -9.61 -13.51 12.47
N SER A 35 -8.52 -13.90 11.81
CA SER A 35 -7.88 -15.19 12.01
C SER A 35 -7.35 -15.27 13.44
N GLU A 36 -7.55 -16.42 14.01
CA GLU A 36 -7.49 -16.74 15.42
C GLU A 36 -6.05 -16.60 15.96
N GLU A 37 -5.92 -15.99 17.15
CA GLU A 37 -4.74 -16.07 18.02
C GLU A 37 -3.38 -15.52 17.51
N MET A 38 -3.36 -14.42 16.75
CA MET A 38 -2.19 -13.52 16.83
C MET A 38 -2.24 -12.76 18.15
N PRO A 39 -1.12 -12.61 18.90
CA PRO A 39 -1.11 -11.74 20.08
C PRO A 39 -1.56 -10.36 19.64
N SER A 40 -2.76 -9.97 20.08
CA SER A 40 -3.38 -8.70 19.71
C SER A 40 -2.41 -7.58 20.06
N CYS A 41 -1.75 -6.98 19.06
CA CYS A 41 -0.81 -5.91 19.30
C CYS A 41 -1.55 -4.75 20.00
N PRO A 42 -1.21 -4.41 21.25
CA PRO A 42 -1.96 -3.41 22.00
C PRO A 42 -1.98 -2.04 21.33
N VAL A 43 -0.93 -1.73 20.57
CA VAL A 43 -0.79 -0.48 19.79
C VAL A 43 -1.83 -0.38 18.67
N LEU A 44 -2.27 -1.51 18.10
CA LEU A 44 -3.32 -1.52 17.08
C LEU A 44 -4.73 -1.37 17.68
N ALA A 45 -4.89 -1.49 19.00
CA ALA A 45 -6.16 -1.22 19.66
C ALA A 45 -6.45 0.30 19.75
N ASP A 46 -5.41 1.13 19.66
CA ASP A 46 -5.52 2.57 19.49
C ASP A 46 -5.41 2.89 17.99
N GLU A 47 -6.56 2.85 17.30
CA GLU A 47 -6.68 3.00 15.84
C GLU A 47 -5.82 4.15 15.26
N PRO A 48 -5.87 5.40 15.77
CA PRO A 48 -5.07 6.48 15.20
C PRO A 48 -3.56 6.28 15.41
N VAL A 49 -3.13 5.68 16.51
CA VAL A 49 -1.70 5.40 16.74
C VAL A 49 -1.25 4.27 15.82
N GLY A 50 -2.04 3.21 15.73
CA GLY A 50 -1.79 2.08 14.83
C GLY A 50 -1.65 2.52 13.37
N GLU A 51 -2.57 3.36 12.88
CA GLU A 51 -2.53 3.89 11.50
C GLU A 51 -1.24 4.68 11.23
N VAL A 52 -0.81 5.52 12.16
CA VAL A 52 0.45 6.27 12.04
C VAL A 52 1.66 5.33 11.97
N MET A 53 1.69 4.30 12.83
CA MET A 53 2.77 3.31 12.87
C MET A 53 2.85 2.53 11.56
N GLU A 54 1.71 2.11 11.02
CA GLU A 54 1.64 1.46 9.70
C GLU A 54 2.13 2.37 8.58
N ARG A 55 1.71 3.64 8.61
CA ARG A 55 2.08 4.61 7.58
C ARG A 55 3.57 4.91 7.59
N ILE A 56 4.21 4.93 8.77
CA ILE A 56 5.67 5.03 8.91
C ILE A 56 6.35 3.87 8.19
N CYS A 57 5.89 2.63 8.41
CA CYS A 57 6.46 1.46 7.77
C CYS A 57 6.29 1.47 6.25
N ASP A 58 5.13 1.89 5.73
CA ASP A 58 4.90 1.99 4.29
C ASP A 58 5.83 3.01 3.64
N MET A 59 5.90 4.23 4.18
CA MET A 59 6.77 5.28 3.63
C MET A 59 8.25 4.89 3.72
N CYS A 60 8.66 4.23 4.81
CA CYS A 60 10.03 3.74 4.98
C CYS A 60 10.39 2.67 3.94
N HIS A 61 9.46 1.75 3.65
CA HIS A 61 9.62 0.76 2.60
C HIS A 61 9.78 1.43 1.23
N GLU A 62 8.94 2.40 0.88
CA GLU A 62 9.07 3.10 -0.41
C GLU A 62 10.46 3.74 -0.60
N LEU A 63 11.02 4.32 0.46
CA LEU A 63 12.34 4.95 0.42
C LEU A 63 13.50 3.94 0.36
N SER A 64 13.30 2.72 0.88
CA SER A 64 14.37 1.73 1.05
C SER A 64 14.19 0.45 0.22
N SER A 65 13.11 0.34 -0.56
CA SER A 65 12.72 -0.88 -1.29
C SER A 65 13.82 -1.45 -2.17
N HIS A 66 14.65 -0.59 -2.76
CA HIS A 66 15.80 -0.96 -3.58
C HIS A 66 16.89 -1.74 -2.82
N SER A 67 17.05 -1.51 -1.52
CA SER A 67 18.09 -2.13 -0.67
C SER A 67 17.51 -3.08 0.38
N ARG A 68 16.28 -2.85 0.83
CA ARG A 68 15.56 -3.64 1.83
C ARG A 68 14.11 -3.87 1.39
N PRO A 69 13.87 -4.83 0.47
CA PRO A 69 12.53 -5.08 -0.09
C PRO A 69 11.53 -5.56 0.98
N ASN A 70 12.00 -6.22 2.05
CA ASN A 70 11.13 -6.73 3.11
C ASN A 70 10.90 -5.72 4.26
N MET A 71 11.39 -4.48 4.12
CA MET A 71 11.34 -3.46 5.19
C MET A 71 9.94 -3.29 5.79
N ARG A 72 8.88 -3.33 4.97
CA ARG A 72 7.50 -3.16 5.44
C ARG A 72 7.10 -4.21 6.47
N ILE A 73 7.46 -5.47 6.22
CA ILE A 73 7.11 -6.59 7.09
C ILE A 73 8.00 -6.57 8.35
N GLU A 74 9.30 -6.36 8.18
CA GLU A 74 10.26 -6.24 9.30
C GLU A 74 9.91 -5.09 10.27
N CYS A 75 9.38 -3.99 9.73
CA CYS A 75 8.95 -2.83 10.50
C CYS A 75 7.68 -3.10 11.33
N ARG A 76 6.74 -3.90 10.79
CA ARG A 76 5.46 -4.24 11.47
C ARG A 76 5.59 -5.39 12.46
N ALA A 77 6.66 -6.17 12.38
CA ALA A 77 6.90 -7.34 13.23
C ALA A 77 6.95 -6.96 14.72
N ASP A 78 6.66 -7.95 15.59
CA ASP A 78 6.69 -7.83 17.04
C ASP A 78 6.03 -6.56 17.58
N CYS A 79 4.87 -6.20 17.02
CA CYS A 79 4.09 -5.02 17.39
C CYS A 79 4.91 -3.71 17.36
N PHE A 80 5.68 -3.49 16.28
CA PHE A 80 6.49 -2.29 16.07
C PHE A 80 7.63 -2.09 17.09
N THR A 81 8.05 -3.15 17.78
CA THR A 81 9.15 -3.07 18.76
C THR A 81 10.54 -3.32 18.15
N THR A 82 10.60 -3.57 16.84
CA THR A 82 11.83 -3.92 16.12
C THR A 82 12.76 -2.74 15.90
N ASP A 83 14.04 -3.04 15.66
CA ASP A 83 15.02 -2.03 15.25
C ASP A 83 14.70 -1.42 13.89
N ALA A 84 14.06 -2.19 13.00
CA ALA A 84 13.56 -1.69 11.71
C ALA A 84 12.54 -0.56 11.92
N PHE A 85 11.58 -0.73 12.83
CA PHE A 85 10.65 0.33 13.16
C PHE A 85 11.35 1.58 13.72
N ARG A 86 12.30 1.40 14.65
CA ARG A 86 13.08 2.50 15.24
C ARG A 86 13.93 3.24 14.20
N GLU A 87 14.47 2.52 13.22
CA GLU A 87 15.22 3.10 12.10
C GLU A 87 14.29 3.93 11.19
N CYS A 88 13.12 3.39 10.82
CA CYS A 88 12.12 4.09 10.05
C CYS A 88 11.62 5.36 10.75
N LEU A 89 11.39 5.31 12.07
CA LEU A 89 10.94 6.46 12.87
C LEU A 89 11.94 7.63 12.83
N LYS A 90 13.24 7.37 12.70
CA LYS A 90 14.27 8.41 12.59
C LYS A 90 14.14 9.23 11.31
N LEU A 91 13.54 8.69 10.26
CA LEU A 91 13.28 9.43 9.01
C LEU A 91 12.25 10.55 9.20
N PHE A 92 11.29 10.35 10.10
CA PHE A 92 10.20 11.28 10.39
C PHE A 92 10.46 12.17 11.61
N THR A 93 11.51 11.87 12.37
CA THR A 93 11.91 12.69 13.52
C THR A 93 12.62 13.95 13.01
N PRO A 94 12.14 15.16 13.37
CA PRO A 94 12.83 16.39 13.02
C PRO A 94 14.26 16.33 13.54
N ARG A 95 15.23 16.42 12.63
CA ARG A 95 16.61 16.63 13.05
C ARG A 95 16.61 17.96 13.80
N ARG A 96 17.10 17.95 15.05
CA ARG A 96 17.43 19.18 15.77
C ARG A 96 18.58 19.84 15.02
N HIS A 97 18.29 20.46 13.87
CA HIS A 97 19.14 21.49 13.35
C HIS A 97 19.14 22.55 14.43
N THR A 98 20.28 22.64 15.11
CA THR A 98 20.69 23.82 15.87
C THR A 98 20.11 25.05 15.19
N ARG A 99 19.15 25.66 15.87
CA ARG A 99 18.37 26.84 15.50
C ARG A 99 19.29 28.07 15.46
N HIS A 100 20.41 27.99 14.75
CA HIS A 100 21.57 28.83 14.98
C HIS A 100 21.84 29.88 13.89
N LEU A 101 21.08 29.98 12.79
CA LEU A 101 21.40 30.96 11.74
C LEU A 101 20.21 31.62 11.03
N ARG A 102 19.06 31.84 11.68
CA ARG A 102 18.02 32.73 11.11
C ARG A 102 17.36 33.63 12.13
N GLN A 103 18.20 34.22 12.98
CA GLN A 103 17.86 35.41 13.75
C GLN A 103 18.95 36.45 13.53
N LYS A 104 19.03 36.97 12.31
CA LYS A 104 19.66 38.24 11.94
C LYS A 104 19.37 38.46 10.46
N TYR A 105 18.27 39.13 10.19
CA TYR A 105 18.08 40.26 9.28
C TYR A 105 16.61 40.65 9.37
#